data_AF-A0A7S3WKH2-F1
#
_entry.id   AF-A0A7S3WKH2-F1
#
_cell.length_a   1.000
_cell.length_b   1.000
_cell.length_c   1.000
_cell.angle_alpha   90.00
_cell.angle_beta   90.00
_cell.angle_gamma   90.00
#
_symmetry.space_group_name_H-M   'P 1'
#
loop_
_entity.id
_entity.type
_entity.pdbx_description
1 polymer ?
#
loop_
_entity_poly.entity_id
_entity_poly.type
_entity_poly.pdbx_seq_one_letter_code
_entity_poly.pdbx_strand_id
1 'polypeptide(L)'
;GGLNCLGRMLARLRARSMVALIDVHALPCNSGCVSDGIDCANPLAFSADALVGDIPRCTGACELTGGERVCDGQVYHTRRGGGGGSRRWVDVGLRSIASLAEWVAALPAADAAAVAGLQLANEPALNSDGHDDAVKAYYRAAVTAARAHLPSLPLYLSFIPPNDEAVPAFVAGLVAAGAGRLVIDQHWYLNWAGPPGSQLGWEEMHRRACSEAAQTWRPYVAAGLPLILGEWSLATNHDEHVDIADAAARAQLRR
;
A
#
# COMPACT_ATOMS: atom_id res chain seq x y z
N GLY A 1 -20.09 -10.00 8.89
CA GLY A 1 -18.67 -9.61 9.13
C GLY A 1 -18.32 -8.38 8.32
N GLY A 2 -17.01 -8.12 8.12
CA GLY A 2 -16.49 -6.94 7.42
C GLY A 2 -17.06 -6.71 6.01
N LEU A 3 -17.16 -7.76 5.18
CA LEU A 3 -17.74 -7.67 3.84
C LEU A 3 -19.22 -7.22 3.84
N ASN A 4 -19.99 -7.57 4.87
CA ASN A 4 -21.38 -7.09 4.99
C ASN A 4 -21.42 -5.59 5.31
N CYS A 5 -20.46 -5.07 6.07
CA CYS A 5 -20.31 -3.64 6.31
C CYS A 5 -19.91 -2.92 5.01
N LEU A 6 -18.96 -3.49 4.28
CA LEU A 6 -18.51 -2.96 2.99
C LEU A 6 -19.66 -2.90 1.97
N GLY A 7 -20.45 -3.96 1.82
CA GLY A 7 -21.62 -3.97 0.94
C GLY A 7 -22.64 -2.88 1.28
N ARG A 8 -22.94 -2.68 2.58
CA ARG A 8 -23.81 -1.56 3.02
C ARG A 8 -23.21 -0.18 2.73
N MET A 9 -21.89 -0.05 2.80
CA MET A 9 -21.20 1.20 2.49
C MET A 9 -21.29 1.50 0.99
N LEU A 10 -21.06 0.52 0.11
CA LEU A 10 -21.17 0.69 -1.34
C LEU A 10 -22.55 1.21 -1.76
N ALA A 11 -23.62 0.64 -1.19
CA ALA A 11 -24.98 1.12 -1.45
C ALA A 11 -25.19 2.60 -1.03
N ARG A 12 -24.55 3.03 0.07
CA ARG A 12 -24.61 4.42 0.56
C ARG A 12 -23.76 5.38 -0.28
N LEU A 13 -22.60 4.94 -0.77
CA LEU A 13 -21.74 5.71 -1.66
C LEU A 13 -22.42 5.94 -3.00
N ARG A 14 -23.01 4.87 -3.58
CA ARG A 14 -23.82 4.97 -4.80
C ARG A 14 -24.92 6.01 -4.69
N ALA A 15 -25.68 6.01 -3.58
CA ALA A 15 -26.75 6.98 -3.34
C ALA A 15 -26.27 8.44 -3.28
N ARG A 16 -24.95 8.66 -3.21
CA ARG A 16 -24.29 9.97 -3.20
C ARG A 16 -23.43 10.20 -4.44
N SER A 17 -23.56 9.35 -5.46
CA SER A 17 -22.73 9.39 -6.67
C SER A 17 -21.22 9.29 -6.36
N MET A 18 -20.87 8.58 -5.30
CA MET A 18 -19.49 8.29 -4.91
C MET A 18 -19.11 6.86 -5.26
N VAL A 19 -17.82 6.65 -5.46
CA VAL A 19 -17.21 5.34 -5.72
C VAL A 19 -16.18 5.02 -4.66
N ALA A 20 -15.83 3.74 -4.52
CA ALA A 20 -14.82 3.24 -3.60
C ALA A 20 -13.69 2.56 -4.37
N LEU A 21 -12.46 2.91 -4.02
CA LEU A 21 -11.33 2.00 -4.14
C LEU A 21 -11.39 1.03 -2.96
N ILE A 22 -11.46 -0.27 -3.22
CA ILE A 22 -11.35 -1.27 -2.16
C ILE A 22 -9.86 -1.56 -1.96
N ASP A 23 -9.34 -1.18 -0.80
CA ASP A 23 -7.94 -1.36 -0.45
C ASP A 23 -7.70 -2.57 0.46
N VAL A 24 -6.79 -3.45 0.03
CA VAL A 24 -6.25 -4.52 0.87
C VAL A 24 -5.10 -3.95 1.68
N HIS A 25 -5.51 -3.22 2.73
CA HIS A 25 -4.60 -2.44 3.56
C HIS A 25 -3.61 -3.32 4.33
N ALA A 26 -4.09 -4.45 4.87
CA ALA A 26 -3.29 -5.37 5.65
C ALA A 26 -3.32 -6.78 5.06
N LEU A 27 -2.18 -7.20 4.50
CA LEU A 27 -1.85 -8.61 4.30
C LEU A 27 -1.19 -9.18 5.58
N PRO A 28 -1.08 -10.50 5.73
CA PRO A 28 -0.30 -11.10 6.82
C PRO A 28 1.15 -10.59 6.79
N CYS A 29 1.45 -9.55 7.58
CA CYS A 29 2.73 -8.86 7.57
C CYS A 29 3.11 -8.34 6.18
N ASN A 30 2.41 -7.29 5.74
CA ASN A 30 2.61 -6.65 4.44
C ASN A 30 4.04 -6.06 4.34
N SER A 31 4.44 -5.25 5.31
CA SER A 31 5.79 -4.68 5.37
C SER A 31 6.38 -4.97 6.75
N GLY A 32 7.61 -5.48 6.80
CA GLY A 32 8.27 -5.79 8.07
C GLY A 32 8.59 -4.51 8.83
N CYS A 33 8.09 -4.38 10.07
CA CYS A 33 8.34 -3.23 10.95
C CYS A 33 8.02 -1.85 10.36
N VAL A 34 7.10 -1.80 9.40
CA VAL A 34 6.50 -0.58 8.87
C VAL A 34 5.02 -0.64 9.23
N SER A 35 4.55 0.37 9.97
CA SER A 35 3.29 0.34 10.71
C SER A 35 2.09 0.73 9.84
N ASP A 36 1.67 -0.16 8.93
CA ASP A 36 0.40 -0.01 8.19
C ASP A 36 -0.46 -1.29 8.22
N GLY A 37 -0.28 -2.10 9.26
CA GLY A 37 -0.99 -3.36 9.46
C GLY A 37 -0.62 -4.06 10.78
N ILE A 38 -0.31 -5.36 10.72
CA ILE A 38 0.24 -6.09 11.86
C ILE A 38 1.75 -5.81 11.92
N ASP A 39 2.23 -5.27 13.04
CA ASP A 39 3.64 -4.97 13.26
C ASP A 39 4.48 -6.26 13.41
N CYS A 40 5.04 -6.74 12.30
CA CYS A 40 5.75 -8.02 12.21
C CYS A 40 7.23 -7.84 11.92
N ALA A 41 8.06 -8.78 12.36
CA ALA A 41 9.50 -8.75 12.07
C ALA A 41 9.83 -8.89 10.57
N ASN A 42 9.02 -9.64 9.81
CA ASN A 42 9.29 -10.00 8.42
C ASN A 42 8.03 -9.84 7.53
N PRO A 43 8.19 -9.54 6.23
CA PRO A 43 7.08 -9.40 5.27
C PRO A 43 6.52 -10.78 4.83
N LEU A 44 5.82 -11.47 5.73
CA LEU A 44 5.40 -12.88 5.55
C LEU A 44 4.50 -13.11 4.33
N ALA A 45 3.67 -12.13 3.95
CA ALA A 45 2.80 -12.21 2.78
C ALA A 45 3.59 -12.32 1.46
N PHE A 46 4.85 -11.92 1.46
CA PHE A 46 5.72 -11.91 0.29
C PHE A 46 6.78 -13.03 0.34
N SER A 47 7.00 -13.63 1.50
CA SER A 47 7.95 -14.73 1.66
C SER A 47 7.40 -16.05 1.12
N ALA A 48 8.08 -16.60 0.11
CA ALA A 48 7.72 -17.86 -0.54
C ALA A 48 7.88 -19.09 0.36
N ASP A 49 8.65 -18.97 1.45
CA ASP A 49 9.00 -20.07 2.35
C ASP A 49 8.35 -19.95 3.74
N ALA A 50 7.73 -18.79 4.04
CA ALA A 50 7.10 -18.56 5.33
C ALA A 50 5.84 -19.44 5.53
N LEU A 51 5.99 -20.46 6.36
CA LEU A 51 4.90 -21.35 6.75
C LEU A 51 3.89 -20.65 7.64
N VAL A 52 2.62 -21.02 7.50
CA VAL A 52 1.56 -20.55 8.41
C VAL A 52 1.84 -21.08 9.81
N GLY A 53 1.90 -20.18 10.78
CA GLY A 53 2.24 -20.45 12.18
C GLY A 53 2.05 -19.22 13.05
N ASP A 54 2.73 -19.12 14.17
CA ASP A 54 2.76 -17.88 14.95
C ASP A 54 3.60 -16.81 14.23
N ILE A 55 3.17 -15.56 14.35
CA ILE A 55 3.77 -14.44 13.62
C ILE A 55 4.69 -13.66 14.57
N PRO A 56 6.01 -13.58 14.32
CA PRO A 56 6.92 -12.75 15.13
C PRO A 56 6.59 -11.26 15.02
N ARG A 57 6.51 -10.56 16.16
CA ARG A 57 6.31 -9.10 16.24
C ARG A 57 7.61 -8.35 16.00
N CYS A 58 7.51 -7.06 15.68
CA CYS A 58 8.68 -6.18 15.60
C CYS A 58 9.20 -5.72 16.97
N THR A 59 8.31 -5.43 17.93
CA THR A 59 8.70 -4.88 19.24
C THR A 59 9.38 -5.94 20.12
N GLY A 60 10.71 -5.86 20.19
CA GLY A 60 11.63 -6.64 21.02
C GLY A 60 13.07 -6.15 20.77
N ALA A 61 14.04 -6.50 21.63
CA ALA A 61 15.44 -6.23 21.30
C ALA A 61 15.79 -7.04 20.04
N CYS A 62 16.04 -6.36 18.93
CA CYS A 62 16.40 -7.01 17.69
C CYS A 62 17.92 -6.94 17.52
N GLU A 63 18.57 -8.09 17.53
CA GLU A 63 20.01 -8.19 17.24
C GLU A 63 20.23 -8.60 15.78
N LEU A 64 21.19 -7.96 15.13
CA LEU A 64 21.68 -8.39 13.82
C LEU A 64 22.63 -9.56 14.03
N THR A 65 22.16 -10.77 13.74
CA THR A 65 22.98 -11.98 13.81
C THR A 65 23.18 -12.51 12.39
N GLY A 66 24.41 -12.48 11.88
CA GLY A 66 24.72 -13.04 10.56
C GLY A 66 24.07 -12.30 9.37
N GLY A 67 23.62 -11.06 9.54
CA GLY A 67 22.92 -10.27 8.52
C GLY A 67 21.40 -10.37 8.57
N GLU A 68 20.85 -11.20 9.45
CA GLU A 68 19.40 -11.30 9.70
C GLU A 68 19.04 -10.60 11.00
N ARG A 69 17.92 -9.86 11.00
CA ARG A 69 17.41 -9.19 12.20
C ARG A 69 16.58 -10.18 13.02
N VAL A 70 17.09 -10.59 14.17
CA VAL A 70 16.43 -11.53 15.09
C VAL A 70 15.85 -10.75 16.26
N CYS A 71 14.52 -10.68 16.36
CA CYS A 71 13.82 -9.94 17.41
C CYS A 71 13.36 -10.87 18.53
N ASP A 72 13.76 -10.58 19.77
CA ASP A 72 13.47 -11.43 20.93
C ASP A 72 12.02 -11.23 21.43
N GLY A 73 11.19 -12.28 21.32
CA GLY A 73 10.24 -12.63 22.39
C GLY A 73 8.74 -12.27 22.29
N GLN A 74 8.20 -11.73 21.20
CA GLN A 74 6.73 -11.59 21.08
C GLN A 74 6.18 -12.15 19.77
N VAL A 75 5.07 -12.89 19.86
CA VAL A 75 4.37 -13.45 18.69
C VAL A 75 2.88 -13.09 18.72
N TYR A 76 2.26 -12.98 17.54
CA TYR A 76 0.81 -13.10 17.40
C TYR A 76 0.47 -14.57 17.23
N HIS A 77 -0.25 -15.13 18.20
CA HIS A 77 -0.73 -16.50 18.11
C HIS A 77 -1.80 -16.62 17.03
N THR A 78 -1.67 -17.62 16.16
CA THR A 78 -2.65 -17.85 15.10
C THR A 78 -3.44 -19.12 15.33
N ARG A 79 -4.74 -19.08 15.04
CA ARG A 79 -5.60 -20.28 15.02
C ARG A 79 -5.56 -20.99 13.67
N ARG A 80 -4.79 -20.47 12.71
CA ARG A 80 -4.65 -21.08 11.39
C ARG A 80 -3.67 -22.25 11.52
N GLY A 81 -4.20 -23.45 11.75
CA GLY A 81 -3.41 -24.66 11.53
C GLY A 81 -3.16 -24.85 10.04
N GLY A 82 -2.00 -25.42 9.66
CA GLY A 82 -1.65 -25.71 8.26
C GLY A 82 -2.64 -26.62 7.51
N GLY A 83 -3.70 -27.12 8.17
CA GLY A 83 -4.76 -27.94 7.59
C GLY A 83 -5.86 -27.19 6.81
N GLY A 84 -5.85 -25.85 6.78
CA GLY A 84 -6.85 -25.03 6.07
C GLY A 84 -6.56 -24.76 4.59
N GLY A 85 -5.68 -25.54 3.95
CA GLY A 85 -5.34 -25.44 2.52
C GLY A 85 -4.21 -24.46 2.17
N SER A 86 -3.86 -23.48 3.03
CA SER A 86 -2.57 -22.77 2.92
C SER A 86 -1.54 -23.41 3.80
N ARG A 87 -0.44 -23.80 3.18
CA ARG A 87 0.78 -24.12 3.91
C ARG A 87 1.60 -22.87 4.23
N ARG A 88 1.48 -21.80 3.43
CA ARG A 88 2.29 -20.58 3.53
C ARG A 88 1.48 -19.30 3.66
N TRP A 89 2.09 -18.26 4.22
CA TRP A 89 1.47 -16.94 4.38
C TRP A 89 1.18 -16.25 3.04
N VAL A 90 2.08 -16.36 2.06
CA VAL A 90 1.84 -15.88 0.68
C VAL A 90 0.56 -16.47 0.07
N ASP A 91 0.32 -17.77 0.28
CA ASP A 91 -0.89 -18.45 -0.22
C ASP A 91 -2.15 -17.89 0.49
N VAL A 92 -2.05 -17.48 1.75
CA VAL A 92 -3.16 -16.85 2.49
C VAL A 92 -3.45 -15.47 1.89
N GLY A 93 -2.42 -14.67 1.61
CA GLY A 93 -2.55 -13.38 0.95
C GLY A 93 -3.22 -13.51 -0.41
N LEU A 94 -2.70 -14.38 -1.29
CA LEU A 94 -3.23 -14.59 -2.64
C LEU A 94 -4.67 -15.10 -2.65
N ARG A 95 -5.02 -16.03 -1.74
CA ARG A 95 -6.42 -16.46 -1.61
C ARG A 95 -7.34 -15.35 -1.11
N SER A 96 -6.84 -14.45 -0.26
CA SER A 96 -7.63 -13.30 0.19
C SER A 96 -7.93 -12.35 -0.98
N ILE A 97 -6.96 -12.13 -1.87
CA ILE A 97 -7.17 -11.36 -3.12
C ILE A 97 -8.19 -12.05 -4.02
N ALA A 98 -8.02 -13.35 -4.28
CA ALA A 98 -8.94 -14.11 -5.13
C ALA A 98 -10.38 -14.06 -4.58
N SER A 99 -10.57 -14.35 -3.29
CA SER A 99 -11.88 -14.34 -2.66
C SER A 99 -12.50 -12.93 -2.61
N LEU A 100 -11.70 -11.88 -2.42
CA LEU A 100 -12.21 -10.51 -2.48
C LEU A 100 -12.61 -10.12 -3.91
N ALA A 101 -11.81 -10.49 -4.91
CA ALA A 101 -12.13 -10.26 -6.31
C ALA A 101 -13.39 -11.02 -6.75
N GLU A 102 -13.54 -12.27 -6.33
CA GLU A 102 -14.75 -13.06 -6.51
C GLU A 102 -15.96 -12.39 -5.85
N TRP A 103 -15.81 -11.91 -4.60
CA TRP A 103 -16.87 -11.20 -3.91
C TRP A 103 -17.29 -9.91 -4.64
N VAL A 104 -16.33 -9.12 -5.14
CA VAL A 104 -16.63 -7.93 -5.96
C VAL A 104 -17.36 -8.30 -7.24
N ALA A 105 -16.93 -9.37 -7.92
CA ALA A 105 -17.59 -9.86 -9.14
C ALA A 105 -19.01 -10.37 -8.90
N ALA A 106 -19.30 -10.85 -7.68
CA ALA A 106 -20.61 -11.33 -7.27
C ALA A 106 -21.56 -10.21 -6.75
N LEU A 107 -21.10 -8.96 -6.69
CA LEU A 107 -21.95 -7.84 -6.26
C LEU A 107 -23.13 -7.63 -7.23
N PRO A 108 -24.30 -7.20 -6.73
CA PRO A 108 -25.36 -6.72 -7.60
C PRO A 108 -24.84 -5.60 -8.51
N ALA A 109 -25.24 -5.58 -9.78
CA ALA A 109 -24.72 -4.64 -10.78
C ALA A 109 -24.77 -3.17 -10.31
N ALA A 110 -25.83 -2.80 -9.58
CA ALA A 110 -25.97 -1.46 -9.04
C ALA A 110 -24.93 -1.12 -7.95
N ASP A 111 -24.51 -2.09 -7.13
CA ASP A 111 -23.47 -1.88 -6.12
C ASP A 111 -22.06 -2.00 -6.72
N ALA A 112 -21.87 -2.89 -7.71
CA ALA A 112 -20.62 -3.01 -8.46
C ALA A 112 -20.23 -1.71 -9.18
N ALA A 113 -21.21 -0.92 -9.63
CA ALA A 113 -20.99 0.40 -10.22
C ALA A 113 -20.37 1.42 -9.24
N ALA A 114 -20.44 1.17 -7.93
CA ALA A 114 -19.80 1.99 -6.91
C ALA A 114 -18.36 1.54 -6.59
N VAL A 115 -17.84 0.50 -7.25
CA VAL A 115 -16.45 0.04 -7.07
C VAL A 115 -15.60 0.60 -8.21
N ALA A 116 -14.69 1.51 -7.90
CA ALA A 116 -13.76 2.11 -8.86
C ALA A 116 -12.54 1.24 -9.15
N GLY A 117 -12.20 0.34 -8.22
CA GLY A 117 -11.05 -0.55 -8.35
C GLY A 117 -10.79 -1.38 -7.11
N LEU A 118 -9.78 -2.24 -7.23
CA LEU A 118 -9.25 -3.07 -6.16
C LEU A 118 -7.74 -2.84 -6.05
N GLN A 119 -7.28 -2.35 -4.90
CA GLN A 119 -5.85 -2.30 -4.58
C GLN A 119 -5.40 -3.63 -3.99
N LEU A 120 -4.33 -4.19 -4.56
CA LEU A 120 -3.92 -5.57 -4.28
C LEU A 120 -3.08 -5.71 -3.00
N ALA A 121 -2.37 -4.65 -2.62
CA ALA A 121 -1.64 -4.55 -1.37
C ALA A 121 -1.32 -3.07 -1.13
N ASN A 122 -1.49 -2.60 0.10
CA ASN A 122 -1.04 -1.27 0.51
C ASN A 122 0.46 -1.26 0.80
N GLU A 123 1.21 -0.31 0.24
CA GLU A 123 2.59 0.02 0.64
C GLU A 123 3.58 -1.14 0.87
N PRO A 124 3.64 -2.20 0.02
CA PRO A 124 4.77 -3.12 0.08
C PRO A 124 6.07 -2.38 -0.27
N ALA A 125 7.11 -2.69 0.48
CA ALA A 125 8.44 -2.13 0.28
C ALA A 125 9.13 -2.87 -0.88
N LEU A 126 9.04 -2.27 -2.06
CA LEU A 126 9.80 -2.70 -3.21
C LEU A 126 11.12 -1.93 -3.23
N ASN A 127 12.23 -2.62 -3.51
CA ASN A 127 13.60 -2.09 -3.45
C ASN A 127 14.10 -1.85 -2.02
N SER A 128 13.64 -2.65 -1.05
CA SER A 128 14.12 -2.64 0.34
C SER A 128 14.62 -4.04 0.75
N ASP A 129 15.81 -4.11 1.36
CA ASP A 129 16.34 -5.26 2.13
C ASP A 129 16.05 -6.66 1.56
N GLY A 130 16.27 -6.87 0.25
CA GLY A 130 16.30 -8.20 -0.36
C GLY A 130 14.95 -8.87 -0.64
N HIS A 131 13.83 -8.14 -0.55
CA HIS A 131 12.48 -8.70 -0.76
C HIS A 131 11.86 -8.39 -2.14
N ASP A 132 12.58 -7.73 -3.02
CA ASP A 132 12.06 -7.20 -4.29
C ASP A 132 11.44 -8.26 -5.19
N ASP A 133 12.15 -9.37 -5.38
CA ASP A 133 11.68 -10.48 -6.21
C ASP A 133 10.43 -11.13 -5.62
N ALA A 134 10.34 -11.18 -4.29
CA ALA A 134 9.20 -11.70 -3.56
C ALA A 134 7.96 -10.80 -3.74
N VAL A 135 8.11 -9.48 -3.62
CA VAL A 135 7.03 -8.50 -3.89
C VAL A 135 6.60 -8.54 -5.35
N LYS A 136 7.55 -8.56 -6.29
CA LYS A 136 7.26 -8.69 -7.74
C LYS A 136 6.54 -10.00 -8.05
N ALA A 137 6.97 -11.11 -7.46
CA ALA A 137 6.33 -12.42 -7.63
C ALA A 137 4.90 -12.42 -7.06
N TYR A 138 4.70 -11.84 -5.86
CA TYR A 138 3.38 -11.68 -5.29
C TYR A 138 2.47 -10.87 -6.21
N TYR A 139 2.90 -9.69 -6.68
CA TYR A 139 2.05 -8.86 -7.53
C TYR A 139 1.68 -9.54 -8.85
N ARG A 140 2.60 -10.27 -9.50
CA ARG A 140 2.28 -11.09 -10.68
C ARG A 140 1.16 -12.10 -10.37
N ALA A 141 1.26 -12.80 -9.25
CA ALA A 141 0.29 -13.79 -8.83
C ALA A 141 -1.05 -13.15 -8.40
N ALA A 142 -1.01 -12.03 -7.67
CA ALA A 142 -2.18 -11.30 -7.19
C ALA A 142 -2.97 -10.67 -8.34
N VAL A 143 -2.29 -10.07 -9.32
CA VAL A 143 -2.91 -9.59 -10.56
C VAL A 143 -3.61 -10.73 -11.29
N THR A 144 -2.93 -11.87 -11.44
CA THR A 144 -3.53 -13.06 -12.09
C THR A 144 -4.77 -13.54 -11.34
N ALA A 145 -4.69 -13.65 -10.02
CA ALA A 145 -5.79 -14.09 -9.16
C ALA A 145 -6.99 -13.11 -9.23
N ALA A 146 -6.75 -11.80 -9.18
CA ALA A 146 -7.80 -10.81 -9.28
C ALA A 146 -8.44 -10.79 -10.68
N ARG A 147 -7.64 -10.89 -11.75
CA ARG A 147 -8.11 -10.87 -13.14
C ARG A 147 -8.97 -12.07 -13.51
N ALA A 148 -8.81 -13.20 -12.84
CA ALA A 148 -9.68 -14.36 -13.02
C ALA A 148 -11.16 -14.04 -12.73
N HIS A 149 -11.44 -13.05 -11.88
CA HIS A 149 -12.80 -12.64 -11.52
C HIS A 149 -13.16 -11.22 -12.01
N LEU A 150 -12.16 -10.35 -12.15
CA LEU A 150 -12.33 -8.94 -12.46
C LEU A 150 -11.54 -8.57 -13.74
N PRO A 151 -11.97 -9.00 -14.93
CA PRO A 151 -11.19 -8.85 -16.16
C PRO A 151 -10.97 -7.40 -16.60
N SER A 152 -11.92 -6.50 -16.29
CA SER A 152 -11.92 -5.11 -16.77
C SER A 152 -11.83 -4.06 -15.66
N LEU A 153 -12.06 -4.42 -14.39
CA LEU A 153 -11.99 -3.47 -13.28
C LEU A 153 -10.55 -2.96 -13.11
N PRO A 154 -10.29 -1.65 -12.93
CA PRO A 154 -8.94 -1.19 -12.63
C PRO A 154 -8.37 -1.86 -11.37
N LEU A 155 -7.11 -2.32 -11.45
CA LEU A 155 -6.38 -2.78 -10.26
C LEU A 155 -5.36 -1.71 -9.87
N TYR A 156 -5.23 -1.48 -8.58
CA TYR A 156 -4.33 -0.48 -8.01
C TYR A 156 -3.13 -1.16 -7.36
N LEU A 157 -1.95 -0.58 -7.58
CA LEU A 157 -0.68 -1.02 -7.00
C LEU A 157 -0.09 0.15 -6.21
N SER A 158 0.21 -0.07 -4.94
CA SER A 158 0.88 0.89 -4.06
C SER A 158 2.31 0.39 -3.76
N PHE A 159 3.21 1.31 -3.42
CA PHE A 159 4.60 0.98 -3.08
C PHE A 159 5.13 2.03 -2.09
N ILE A 160 5.77 1.56 -1.00
CA ILE A 160 6.55 2.45 -0.14
C ILE A 160 7.94 2.66 -0.75
N PRO A 161 8.57 3.85 -0.60
CA PRO A 161 9.89 4.12 -1.16
C PRO A 161 10.98 3.08 -0.80
N PRO A 162 12.00 2.91 -1.67
CA PRO A 162 12.35 3.77 -2.81
C PRO A 162 11.61 3.43 -4.12
N ASN A 163 10.76 4.36 -4.57
CA ASN A 163 10.01 4.30 -5.83
C ASN A 163 10.87 4.76 -7.02
N ASP A 164 11.97 4.06 -7.27
CA ASP A 164 12.88 4.34 -8.39
C ASP A 164 12.35 3.82 -9.75
N GLU A 165 13.17 3.93 -10.81
CA GLU A 165 12.80 3.52 -12.17
C GLU A 165 12.47 2.02 -12.32
N ALA A 166 12.88 1.16 -11.39
CA ALA A 166 12.58 -0.27 -11.47
C ALA A 166 11.09 -0.55 -11.24
N VAL A 167 10.39 0.27 -10.46
CA VAL A 167 8.97 0.07 -10.15
C VAL A 167 8.07 0.36 -11.37
N PRO A 168 8.18 1.51 -12.05
CA PRO A 168 7.46 1.75 -13.30
C PRO A 168 7.78 0.70 -14.37
N ALA A 169 9.05 0.29 -14.51
CA ALA A 169 9.44 -0.72 -15.48
C ALA A 169 8.77 -2.08 -15.20
N PHE A 170 8.69 -2.48 -13.92
CA PHE A 170 7.97 -3.68 -13.51
C PHE A 170 6.47 -3.59 -13.84
N VAL A 171 5.81 -2.49 -13.48
CA VAL A 171 4.36 -2.32 -13.73
C VAL A 171 4.05 -2.27 -15.22
N ALA A 172 4.87 -1.55 -16.01
CA ALA A 172 4.75 -1.55 -17.47
C ALA A 172 4.91 -2.96 -18.05
N GLY A 173 5.84 -3.76 -17.50
CA GLY A 173 6.00 -5.17 -17.85
C GLY A 173 4.76 -6.02 -17.57
N LEU A 174 4.07 -5.79 -16.46
CA LEU A 174 2.79 -6.46 -16.16
C LEU A 174 1.72 -6.09 -17.20
N VAL A 175 1.59 -4.80 -17.54
CA VAL A 175 0.63 -4.32 -18.55
C VAL A 175 0.94 -4.96 -19.92
N ALA A 176 2.21 -4.96 -20.34
CA ALA A 176 2.64 -5.59 -21.58
C ALA A 176 2.36 -7.10 -21.62
N ALA A 177 2.39 -7.77 -20.47
CA ALA A 177 2.03 -9.18 -20.31
C ALA A 177 0.51 -9.44 -20.23
N GLY A 178 -0.34 -8.43 -20.42
CA GLY A 178 -1.79 -8.58 -20.46
C GLY A 178 -2.50 -8.38 -19.13
N ALA A 179 -1.88 -7.72 -18.14
CA ALA A 179 -2.51 -7.41 -16.85
C ALA A 179 -3.72 -6.45 -16.94
N GLY A 180 -4.05 -5.93 -18.12
CA GLY A 180 -5.12 -4.95 -18.31
C GLY A 180 -4.79 -3.60 -17.67
N ARG A 181 -5.82 -2.87 -17.24
CA ARG A 181 -5.64 -1.54 -16.65
C ARG A 181 -5.12 -1.63 -15.21
N LEU A 182 -3.86 -1.23 -15.03
CA LEU A 182 -3.22 -1.02 -13.73
C LEU A 182 -3.11 0.49 -13.45
N VAL A 183 -3.35 0.91 -12.21
CA VAL A 183 -3.21 2.29 -11.74
C VAL A 183 -2.25 2.30 -10.56
N ILE A 184 -1.34 3.27 -10.54
CA ILE A 184 -0.43 3.46 -9.41
C ILE A 184 -1.17 4.26 -8.32
N ASP A 185 -1.14 3.74 -7.10
CA ASP A 185 -1.49 4.51 -5.91
C ASP A 185 -0.20 5.00 -5.25
N GLN A 186 0.09 6.29 -5.40
CA GLN A 186 1.27 6.91 -4.81
C GLN A 186 0.90 7.63 -3.51
N HIS A 187 1.64 7.30 -2.46
CA HIS A 187 1.50 7.94 -1.17
C HIS A 187 2.57 9.02 -1.01
N TRP A 188 2.19 10.21 -0.55
CA TRP A 188 3.13 11.33 -0.41
C TRP A 188 2.88 12.14 0.84
N TYR A 189 3.86 12.10 1.75
CA TYR A 189 3.77 12.67 3.09
C TYR A 189 4.94 13.61 3.35
N LEU A 190 4.65 14.88 3.67
CA LEU A 190 5.66 15.91 3.92
C LEU A 190 6.48 15.61 5.18
N ASN A 191 5.86 15.12 6.25
CA ASN A 191 6.51 14.72 7.49
C ASN A 191 7.50 13.55 7.35
N TRP A 192 7.49 12.83 6.22
CA TRP A 192 8.41 11.72 5.91
C TRP A 192 9.49 12.11 4.91
N ALA A 193 9.50 13.38 4.48
CA ALA A 193 10.40 13.85 3.43
C ALA A 193 11.83 14.18 3.94
N GLY A 194 12.05 14.11 5.25
CA GLY A 194 13.36 14.33 5.89
C GLY A 194 13.65 13.28 6.97
N PRO A 195 14.86 13.27 7.54
CA PRO A 195 15.19 12.36 8.65
C PRO A 195 14.17 12.45 9.80
N PRO A 196 13.87 11.35 10.50
CA PRO A 196 13.02 11.39 11.68
C PRO A 196 13.46 12.48 12.66
N GLY A 197 12.53 13.34 13.07
CA GLY A 197 12.79 14.46 13.99
C GLY A 197 13.41 15.71 13.36
N SER A 198 13.68 15.74 12.05
CA SER A 198 14.10 16.98 11.39
C SER A 198 12.91 17.90 11.18
N GLN A 199 12.99 19.13 11.68
CA GLN A 199 12.00 20.17 11.40
C GLN A 199 12.07 20.59 9.93
N LEU A 200 10.90 20.81 9.32
CA LEU A 200 10.78 21.38 7.98
C LEU A 200 10.32 22.82 8.09
N GLY A 201 11.14 23.77 7.62
CA GLY A 201 10.73 25.17 7.54
C GLY A 201 9.69 25.41 6.44
N TRP A 202 8.93 26.52 6.53
CA TRP A 202 7.89 26.89 5.55
C TRP A 202 8.36 26.89 4.10
N GLU A 203 9.54 27.44 3.84
CA GLU A 203 10.12 27.49 2.51
C GLU A 203 10.36 26.09 1.94
N GLU A 204 10.87 25.17 2.76
CA GLU A 204 11.15 23.80 2.35
C GLU A 204 9.86 22.98 2.14
N MET A 205 8.84 23.19 3.00
CA MET A 205 7.52 22.58 2.81
C MET A 205 6.88 23.04 1.49
N HIS A 206 6.89 24.36 1.24
CA HIS A 206 6.36 24.92 0.01
C HIS A 206 7.15 24.43 -1.22
N ARG A 207 8.48 24.44 -1.15
CA ARG A 207 9.33 23.92 -2.22
C ARG A 207 9.02 22.45 -2.51
N ARG A 208 8.84 21.59 -1.50
CA ARG A 208 8.51 20.17 -1.72
C ARG A 208 7.12 19.96 -2.29
N ALA A 209 6.13 20.72 -1.83
CA ALA A 209 4.78 20.66 -2.36
C ALA A 209 4.68 21.14 -3.81
N CYS A 210 5.49 22.14 -4.19
CA CYS A 210 5.38 22.81 -5.48
C CYS A 210 6.47 22.47 -6.50
N SER A 211 7.58 21.82 -6.11
CA SER A 211 8.67 21.50 -7.04
C SER A 211 8.61 20.07 -7.57
N GLU A 212 8.80 19.93 -8.90
CA GLU A 212 8.86 18.62 -9.57
C GLU A 212 9.96 17.70 -9.01
N ALA A 213 11.04 18.27 -8.46
CA ALA A 213 12.16 17.49 -7.93
C ALA A 213 11.80 16.69 -6.67
N ALA A 214 10.72 17.06 -5.97
CA ALA A 214 10.22 16.35 -4.78
C ALA A 214 9.09 15.35 -5.10
N GLN A 215 8.72 15.22 -6.38
CA GLN A 215 7.63 14.37 -6.83
C GLN A 215 8.14 12.96 -7.14
N THR A 216 8.03 12.06 -6.18
CA THR A 216 8.42 10.65 -6.31
C THR A 216 7.60 9.87 -7.35
N TRP A 217 6.50 10.46 -7.86
CA TRP A 217 5.66 9.85 -8.89
C TRP A 217 6.10 10.07 -10.33
N ARG A 218 7.09 10.94 -10.58
CA ARG A 218 7.53 11.26 -11.96
C ARG A 218 7.92 10.04 -12.79
N PRO A 219 8.62 9.02 -12.25
CA PRO A 219 8.96 7.83 -13.03
C PRO A 219 7.71 7.10 -13.57
N TYR A 220 6.61 7.07 -12.83
CA TYR A 220 5.35 6.48 -13.30
C TYR A 220 4.71 7.30 -14.43
N VAL A 221 4.69 8.63 -14.30
CA VAL A 221 4.17 9.54 -15.33
C VAL A 221 5.00 9.44 -16.62
N ALA A 222 6.33 9.40 -16.50
CA ALA A 222 7.23 9.23 -17.64
C ALA A 222 7.03 7.88 -18.36
N ALA A 223 6.70 6.82 -17.61
CA ALA A 223 6.33 5.52 -18.15
C ALA A 223 4.90 5.45 -18.74
N GLY A 224 4.14 6.56 -18.70
CA GLY A 224 2.76 6.61 -19.20
C GLY A 224 1.75 5.84 -18.35
N LEU A 225 2.11 5.52 -17.09
CA LEU A 225 1.23 4.79 -16.18
C LEU A 225 0.23 5.75 -15.53
N PRO A 226 -1.08 5.42 -15.50
CA PRO A 226 -2.05 6.23 -14.77
C PRO A 226 -1.78 6.15 -13.27
N LEU A 227 -1.98 7.25 -12.58
CA LEU A 227 -1.64 7.41 -11.17
C LEU A 227 -2.71 8.20 -10.42
N ILE A 228 -2.88 7.88 -9.14
CA ILE A 228 -3.55 8.70 -8.15
C ILE A 228 -2.58 9.02 -7.00
N LEU A 229 -2.83 10.13 -6.32
CA LEU A 229 -2.29 10.34 -4.97
C LEU A 229 -3.35 9.85 -3.98
N GLY A 230 -3.34 8.55 -3.64
CA GLY A 230 -4.37 7.95 -2.78
C GLY A 230 -4.18 8.30 -1.31
N GLU A 231 -2.94 8.54 -0.88
CA GLU A 231 -2.65 9.03 0.45
C GLU A 231 -1.71 10.24 0.46
N TRP A 232 -2.11 11.26 1.20
CA TRP A 232 -1.33 12.45 1.49
C TRP A 232 -1.97 13.16 2.68
N SER A 233 -1.19 14.00 3.36
CA SER A 233 -1.75 14.87 4.39
C SER A 233 -0.99 16.18 4.48
N LEU A 234 -1.59 17.13 5.20
CA LEU A 234 -0.93 18.38 5.60
C LEU A 234 -0.11 18.21 6.89
N ALA A 235 0.09 16.98 7.36
CA ALA A 235 0.94 16.72 8.51
C ALA A 235 2.40 17.00 8.13
N THR A 236 3.07 17.80 8.95
CA THR A 236 4.45 18.22 8.75
C THR A 236 5.17 18.14 10.10
N ASN A 237 6.49 17.96 10.09
CA ASN A 237 7.30 18.07 11.31
C ASN A 237 7.60 19.56 11.65
N HIS A 238 6.63 20.44 11.36
CA HIS A 238 6.74 21.87 11.60
C HIS A 238 5.99 22.20 12.90
N ASP A 239 6.72 22.22 14.01
CA ASP A 239 6.17 22.55 15.33
C ASP A 239 6.16 24.06 15.64
N GLU A 240 6.52 24.92 14.68
CA GLU A 240 6.45 26.37 14.91
C GLU A 240 5.01 26.87 14.73
N HIS A 241 4.58 27.70 15.69
CA HIS A 241 3.28 28.35 15.63
C HIS A 241 3.24 29.29 14.41
N VAL A 242 2.27 29.07 13.51
CA VAL A 242 2.01 30.02 12.42
C VAL A 242 1.45 31.30 13.01
N ASP A 243 2.24 32.37 13.04
CA ASP A 243 1.73 33.69 13.40
C ASP A 243 0.82 34.23 12.30
N ILE A 244 -0.49 33.99 12.45
CA ILE A 244 -1.51 34.53 11.54
C ILE A 244 -1.66 36.05 11.61
N ALA A 245 -0.97 36.74 12.54
CA ALA A 245 -0.87 38.19 12.51
C ALA A 245 0.22 38.68 11.54
N ASP A 246 1.17 37.82 11.16
CA ASP A 246 2.19 38.11 10.15
C ASP A 246 1.52 38.36 8.77
N ALA A 247 1.92 39.45 8.11
CA ALA A 247 1.35 39.85 6.83
C ALA A 247 1.75 38.93 5.67
N ALA A 248 2.98 38.40 5.69
CA ALA A 248 3.48 37.45 4.70
C ALA A 248 2.79 36.08 4.86
N ALA A 249 2.65 35.57 6.09
CA ALA A 249 1.95 34.32 6.36
C ALA A 249 0.48 34.38 5.87
N ARG A 250 -0.24 35.48 6.19
CA ARG A 250 -1.61 35.71 5.69
C ARG A 250 -1.69 35.83 4.17
N ALA A 251 -0.69 36.45 3.53
CA ALA A 251 -0.66 36.59 2.09
C ALA A 251 -0.48 35.24 1.38
N GLN A 252 0.26 34.30 1.99
CA GLN A 252 0.43 32.95 1.45
C GLN A 252 -0.81 32.06 1.63
N LEU A 253 -1.51 32.15 2.77
CA LEU A 253 -2.72 31.35 3.05
C LEU A 253 -3.98 31.77 2.26
N ARG A 254 -3.97 32.97 1.68
CA ARG A 254 -5.11 33.53 0.91
C ARG A 254 -4.99 33.33 -0.60
N ARG A 255 -3.91 32.73 -1.07
CA ARG A 255 -3.73 32.34 -2.47
C ARG A 255 -4.21 30.91 -2.67
#